data_AF-A0A268R249-F1
#
_entry.id   AF-A0A268R249-F1
#
_cell.length_a   1.000
_cell.length_b   1.000
_cell.length_c   1.000
_cell.angle_alpha   90.00
_cell.angle_beta   90.00
_cell.angle_gamma   90.00
#
_symmetry.space_group_name_H-M   'P 1'
#
loop_
_entity.id
_entity.type
_entity.pdbx_description
1 polymer ?
#
loop_
_entity_poly.entity_id
_entity_poly.type
_entity_poly.pdbx_seq_one_letter_code
_entity_poly.pdbx_strand_id
1 'polypeptide(L)'
;FLQLEQQRLCVKISPEEGEDKRSVRKEAMKAILLESDKHGLNLHKPARTRVGKVMTIAQRLDYIQLNSDGTVDSKRTIDLLK
;
A
#
# COMPACT_ATOMS: atom_id res chain seq x y z
N PHE A 1 8.41 -27.33 2.18
CA PHE A 1 8.58 -26.17 1.27
C PHE A 1 8.33 -24.91 2.09
N LEU A 2 9.21 -23.91 1.98
CA LEU A 2 9.06 -22.59 2.61
C LEU A 2 8.66 -21.61 1.50
N GLN A 3 7.45 -21.06 1.56
CA GLN A 3 6.97 -20.05 0.61
C GLN A 3 6.79 -18.73 1.36
N LEU A 4 7.43 -17.67 0.87
CA LEU A 4 7.29 -16.32 1.42
C LEU A 4 6.03 -15.68 0.81
N GLU A 5 4.95 -15.62 1.56
CA GLU A 5 3.72 -14.96 1.12
C GLU A 5 3.75 -13.46 1.46
N GLN A 6 3.89 -12.62 0.44
CA GLN A 6 3.73 -11.18 0.59
C GLN A 6 2.23 -10.83 0.62
N GLN A 7 1.60 -10.91 1.80
CA GLN A 7 0.15 -10.71 1.94
C GLN A 7 -0.29 -9.24 1.87
N ARG A 8 0.66 -8.29 1.91
CA ARG A 8 0.33 -6.87 2.08
C ARG A 8 1.11 -5.96 1.14
N LEU A 9 0.39 -5.21 0.31
CA LEU A 9 0.88 -4.04 -0.40
C LEU A 9 0.89 -2.84 0.53
N CYS A 10 1.98 -2.06 0.55
CA CYS A 10 2.11 -0.88 1.40
C CYS A 10 2.50 0.34 0.56
N VAL A 11 1.74 1.43 0.67
CA VAL A 11 2.14 2.75 0.18
C VAL A 11 2.90 3.46 1.29
N LYS A 12 4.09 3.93 0.97
CA LYS A 12 5.01 4.55 1.93
C LYS A 12 5.43 5.94 1.47
N ILE A 13 5.71 6.80 2.44
CA ILE A 13 6.30 8.12 2.22
C ILE A 13 7.61 8.25 3.00
N SER A 14 8.47 9.12 2.53
CA SER A 14 9.69 9.55 3.23
C SER A 14 9.75 11.07 3.19
N PRO A 15 9.25 11.77 4.23
CA PRO A 15 9.36 13.22 4.32
C PRO A 15 10.82 13.68 4.27
N GLU A 16 11.05 14.87 3.74
CA GLU A 16 12.36 15.51 3.73
C GLU A 16 12.81 15.92 5.13
N GLU A 17 14.10 16.21 5.27
CA GLU A 17 14.64 16.69 6.54
C GLU A 17 14.11 18.09 6.86
N GLY A 18 13.64 18.28 8.10
CA GLY A 18 13.01 19.54 8.53
C GLY A 18 11.49 19.60 8.35
N GLU A 19 10.86 18.68 7.62
CA GLU A 19 9.41 18.64 7.49
C GLU A 19 8.71 18.17 8.79
N ASP A 20 7.50 18.69 9.03
CA ASP A 20 6.60 18.10 10.02
C ASP A 20 6.06 16.76 9.50
N LYS A 21 6.78 15.69 9.87
CA LYS A 21 6.45 14.31 9.53
C LYS A 21 5.00 13.93 9.85
N ARG A 22 4.40 14.49 10.92
CA ARG A 22 3.03 14.16 11.30
C ARG A 22 2.04 14.77 10.32
N SER A 23 2.24 16.03 9.95
CA SER A 23 1.39 16.77 9.02
C SER A 23 1.51 16.20 7.60
N VAL A 24 2.74 16.03 7.10
CA VAL A 24 3.00 15.41 5.78
C VAL A 24 2.36 14.02 5.68
N ARG A 25 2.51 13.19 6.73
CA ARG A 25 1.87 11.87 6.76
C ARG A 25 0.35 11.95 6.72
N LYS A 26 -0.25 12.88 7.45
CA LYS A 26 -1.71 13.03 7.52
C LYS A 26 -2.27 13.46 6.16
N GLU A 27 -1.62 14.42 5.52
CA GLU A 27 -2.01 14.95 4.21
C GLU A 27 -1.83 13.91 3.11
N ALA A 28 -0.66 13.28 3.03
CA ALA A 28 -0.39 12.23 2.04
C ALA A 28 -1.31 11.02 2.21
N MET A 29 -1.60 10.60 3.45
CA MET A 29 -2.56 9.53 3.72
C MET A 29 -3.96 9.89 3.22
N LYS A 30 -4.43 11.12 3.48
CA LYS A 30 -5.74 11.58 3.00
C LYS A 30 -5.80 11.59 1.47
N ALA A 31 -4.76 12.12 0.81
CA ALA A 31 -4.70 12.21 -0.64
C ALA A 31 -4.68 10.82 -1.30
N ILE A 32 -3.85 9.90 -0.80
CA ILE A 32 -3.73 8.54 -1.35
C ILE A 32 -5.01 7.72 -1.17
N LEU A 33 -5.67 7.82 -0.01
CA LEU A 33 -6.93 7.10 0.20
C LEU A 33 -8.04 7.65 -0.71
N LEU A 34 -8.11 8.98 -0.90
CA LEU A 34 -9.05 9.58 -1.85
C LEU A 34 -8.80 9.10 -3.28
N GLU A 35 -7.54 9.04 -3.71
CA GLU A 35 -7.20 8.56 -5.06
C GLU A 35 -7.49 7.07 -5.22
N SER A 36 -7.22 6.27 -4.19
CA SER A 36 -7.59 4.86 -4.15
C SER A 36 -9.08 4.65 -4.37
N ASP A 37 -9.92 5.45 -3.71
CA ASP A 37 -11.38 5.33 -3.84
C ASP A 37 -11.85 5.66 -5.26
N LYS A 38 -11.26 6.68 -5.91
CA LYS A 38 -11.58 7.03 -7.31
C LYS A 38 -11.25 5.91 -8.29
N HIS A 39 -10.14 5.22 -8.06
CA HIS A 39 -9.62 4.16 -8.93
C HIS A 39 -10.07 2.76 -8.50
N GLY A 40 -10.85 2.61 -7.42
CA GLY A 40 -11.26 1.30 -6.90
C GLY A 40 -10.09 0.44 -6.42
N LEU A 41 -8.97 1.04 -6.00
CA LEU A 41 -7.76 0.32 -5.61
C LEU A 41 -7.89 -0.37 -4.25
N ASN A 42 -8.94 -0.09 -3.47
CA ASN A 42 -9.24 -0.70 -2.17
C ASN A 42 -8.07 -0.61 -1.17
N LEU A 43 -7.30 0.48 -1.21
CA LEU A 43 -6.34 0.80 -0.16
C LEU A 43 -7.09 1.23 1.11
N HIS A 44 -6.55 0.85 2.26
CA HIS A 44 -7.09 1.22 3.56
C HIS A 44 -6.01 1.75 4.49
N LYS A 45 -6.43 2.46 5.53
CA LYS A 45 -5.55 2.97 6.57
C LYS A 45 -4.82 1.80 7.26
N PRO A 46 -3.51 1.92 7.54
CA PRO A 46 -2.79 0.94 8.34
C PRO A 46 -3.32 0.88 9.77
N ALA A 47 -3.36 -0.33 10.35
CA ALA A 47 -3.83 -0.54 11.72
C ALA A 47 -3.05 0.31 12.76
N ARG A 48 -1.77 0.60 12.49
CA ARG A 48 -0.94 1.47 13.31
C ARG A 48 -0.12 2.41 12.42
N THR A 49 -0.22 3.71 12.68
CA THR A 49 0.61 4.73 12.02
C THR A 49 1.73 5.17 12.96
N ARG A 50 2.98 4.83 12.62
CA ARG A 50 4.17 5.29 13.36
C ARG A 50 4.80 6.51 12.67
N VAL A 51 5.64 7.24 13.39
CA VAL A 51 6.47 8.32 12.83
C VAL A 51 7.89 7.79 12.71
N GLY A 52 8.50 7.95 11.53
CA GLY A 52 9.84 7.46 11.23
C GLY A 52 10.37 8.09 9.95
N LYS A 53 11.57 7.67 9.53
CA LYS A 53 12.16 8.12 8.25
C LYS A 53 11.28 7.72 7.06
N VAL A 54 10.78 6.48 7.08
CA VAL A 54 9.81 5.96 6.10
C VAL A 54 8.56 5.51 6.85
N MET A 55 7.38 5.91 6.36
CA MET A 55 6.10 5.65 7.02
C MET A 55 5.11 5.04 6.03
N THR A 56 4.44 3.96 6.43
CA THR A 56 3.29 3.42 5.70
C THR A 56 2.08 4.32 5.94
N ILE A 57 1.45 4.78 4.86
CA ILE A 57 0.26 5.65 4.89
C ILE A 57 -1.00 4.95 4.40
N ALA A 58 -0.86 3.93 3.57
CA ALA A 58 -1.97 3.10 3.11
C ALA A 58 -1.48 1.68 2.88
N GLN A 59 -2.39 0.71 2.93
CA GLN A 59 -2.08 -0.68 2.69
C GLN A 59 -3.26 -1.39 2.02
N ARG A 60 -3.00 -2.52 1.37
CA ARG A 60 -4.02 -3.45 0.88
C ARG A 60 -3.57 -4.87 1.14
N LEU A 61 -4.50 -5.69 1.60
CA LEU A 61 -4.31 -7.13 1.77
C LEU A 61 -4.79 -7.87 0.51
N ASP A 62 -4.29 -9.09 0.32
CA ASP A 62 -4.83 -10.06 -0.64
C ASP A 62 -4.93 -9.52 -2.07
N TYR A 63 -3.96 -8.68 -2.47
CA TYR A 63 -3.93 -8.04 -3.78
C TYR A 63 -3.37 -8.96 -4.88
N ILE A 64 -2.60 -9.98 -4.50
CA ILE A 64 -1.95 -10.91 -5.43
C ILE A 64 -3.01 -11.78 -6.08
N GLN A 65 -3.03 -11.78 -7.41
CA GLN A 65 -3.87 -12.66 -8.21
C GLN A 65 -3.11 -13.97 -8.49
N LEU A 66 -3.81 -15.09 -8.42
CA LEU A 66 -3.24 -16.42 -8.65
C LEU A 66 -3.83 -17.06 -9.91
N ASN A 67 -3.01 -17.85 -10.58
CA ASN A 67 -3.43 -18.78 -11.62
C ASN A 67 -4.15 -19.99 -10.99
N SER A 68 -4.81 -20.81 -11.82
CA SER A 68 -5.49 -22.03 -11.36
C SER A 68 -4.56 -23.08 -10.75
N ASP A 69 -3.25 -23.01 -11.05
CA ASP A 69 -2.21 -23.89 -10.51
C ASP A 69 -1.58 -23.35 -9.21
N GLY A 70 -2.07 -22.20 -8.71
CA GLY A 70 -1.57 -21.55 -7.50
C GLY A 70 -0.34 -20.67 -7.68
N THR A 71 0.18 -20.51 -8.90
CA THR A 71 1.27 -19.57 -9.20
C THR A 71 0.77 -18.12 -9.29
N VAL A 72 1.65 -17.14 -9.11
CA VAL A 72 1.29 -15.71 -9.18
C VAL A 72 0.99 -15.30 -10.63
N ASP A 73 -0.18 -14.72 -10.86
CA ASP A 73 -0.50 -14.01 -12.09
C ASP A 73 -0.07 -12.55 -11.97
N SER A 74 1.19 -12.30 -12.33
CA SER A 74 1.78 -10.96 -12.29
C SER A 74 1.03 -9.98 -13.20
N LYS A 75 0.51 -10.42 -14.35
CA LYS A 75 -0.16 -9.55 -15.30
C LYS A 75 -1.49 -9.06 -14.74
N ARG A 76 -2.35 -9.98 -14.26
CA ARG A 76 -3.62 -9.62 -13.62
C ARG A 76 -3.40 -8.83 -12.34
N THR A 77 -2.35 -9.14 -11.58
CA THR A 77 -1.99 -8.37 -10.37
C THR A 77 -1.60 -6.93 -10.74
N ILE A 78 -0.80 -6.73 -11.78
CA ILE A 78 -0.42 -5.38 -12.24
C ILE A 78 -1.63 -4.65 -12.81
N ASP A 79 -2.46 -5.30 -13.62
CA ASP A 79 -3.64 -4.68 -14.23
C ASP A 79 -4.69 -4.28 -13.18
N LEU A 80 -4.77 -4.99 -12.05
CA LEU A 80 -5.59 -4.62 -10.89
C LEU A 80 -5.08 -3.38 -10.13
N LEU A 81 -3.80 -3.04 -10.29
CA LEU A 81 -3.12 -1.96 -9.56
C LEU A 81 -2.85 -0.70 -10.41
N LYS A 82 -3.24 -0.71 -11.69
CA LYS A 82 -3.19 0.45 -12.59
C LYS A 82 -4.42 1.34 -12.40
#